data_AF-E6SP25-F1
#
_entry.id   AF-E6SP25-F1
#
_cell.length_a   1.000
_cell.length_b   1.000
_cell.length_c   1.000
_cell.angle_alpha   90.00
_cell.angle_beta   90.00
_cell.angle_gamma   90.00
#
_symmetry.space_group_name_H-M   'P 1'
#
loop_
_entity.id
_entity.type
_entity.pdbx_description
1 polymer ?
#
loop_
_entity_poly.entity_id
_entity_poly.type
_entity_poly.pdbx_seq_one_letter_code
_entity_poly.pdbx_strand_id
1 'polypeptide(L)'
;MIRKAFKVGDTITIKRTSHAGTGYRYALVRLSGGVALLDESVETADVNQPGGMTVQSFTFQFLNPGQAEIQFAYYRDTKEVLYEDVFPYTVVTAEEAAADALKVGGWGEYEPLTDEEKSIFQTCMTLKGVDYTPMLVAKQLVAGYNYRYFCMTKSVTREPKFGFAKVTIYAPLKGEPVLESIVEY
;
A
#
# COMPACT_ATOMS: atom_id res chain seq x y z
N MET A 1 1.72 -1.95 6.46
CA MET A 1 0.72 -0.90 6.80
C MET A 1 -0.24 -0.82 5.64
N ILE A 2 -1.53 -1.09 5.88
CA ILE A 2 -2.59 -0.97 4.87
C ILE A 2 -2.92 0.52 4.76
N ARG A 3 -2.90 1.04 3.53
CA ARG A 3 -3.29 2.42 3.20
C ARG A 3 -4.69 2.69 3.78
N LYS A 4 -4.82 3.65 4.70
CA LYS A 4 -6.09 4.00 5.35
C LYS A 4 -6.84 5.14 4.65
N ALA A 5 -6.15 5.86 3.75
CA ALA A 5 -6.68 6.96 2.97
C ALA A 5 -6.64 6.65 1.46
N PHE A 6 -7.80 6.71 0.80
CA PHE A 6 -7.98 6.48 -0.64
C PHE A 6 -8.44 7.74 -1.34
N LYS A 7 -8.14 7.87 -2.63
CA LYS A 7 -8.68 8.95 -3.47
C LYS A 7 -9.99 8.50 -4.11
N VAL A 8 -10.88 9.44 -4.43
CA VAL A 8 -12.03 9.15 -5.29
C VAL A 8 -11.53 8.57 -6.62
N GLY A 9 -12.10 7.44 -7.03
CA GLY A 9 -11.70 6.66 -8.20
C GLY A 9 -10.71 5.53 -7.91
N ASP A 10 -10.03 5.54 -6.76
CA ASP A 10 -9.12 4.46 -6.37
C ASP A 10 -9.88 3.15 -6.19
N THR A 11 -9.19 2.04 -6.46
CA THR A 11 -9.71 0.69 -6.24
C THR A 11 -8.92 -0.04 -5.17
N ILE A 12 -9.60 -0.95 -4.47
CA ILE A 12 -8.99 -1.87 -3.51
C ILE A 12 -9.54 -3.28 -3.73
N THR A 13 -8.65 -4.27 -3.73
CA THR A 13 -9.05 -5.68 -3.73
C THR A 13 -8.79 -6.29 -2.35
N ILE A 14 -9.87 -6.78 -1.75
CA ILE A 14 -9.84 -7.48 -0.46
C ILE A 14 -9.97 -8.97 -0.73
N LYS A 15 -8.98 -9.75 -0.27
CA LYS A 15 -8.98 -11.21 -0.42
C LYS A 15 -9.32 -11.89 0.90
N ARG A 16 -10.11 -12.95 0.82
CA ARG A 16 -10.47 -13.82 1.95
C ARG A 16 -10.26 -15.27 1.55
N THR A 17 -9.70 -16.05 2.47
CA THR A 17 -9.43 -17.47 2.26
C THR A 17 -10.45 -18.31 3.02
N SER A 18 -10.97 -19.34 2.36
CA SER A 18 -11.82 -20.38 2.94
C SER A 18 -11.40 -21.75 2.42
N HIS A 19 -11.99 -22.82 2.94
CA HIS A 19 -11.74 -24.19 2.47
C HIS A 19 -12.90 -24.68 1.62
N ALA A 20 -12.58 -25.23 0.45
CA ALA A 20 -13.56 -25.82 -0.45
C ALA A 20 -14.32 -26.96 0.23
N GLY A 21 -15.61 -27.10 -0.07
CA GLY A 21 -16.44 -28.22 0.43
C GLY A 21 -16.94 -28.10 1.88
N THR A 22 -16.48 -27.13 2.66
CA THR A 22 -17.01 -26.87 4.02
C THR A 22 -18.38 -26.21 4.02
N GLY A 23 -18.74 -25.55 2.91
CA GLY A 23 -19.98 -24.78 2.76
C GLY A 23 -19.93 -23.38 3.36
N TYR A 24 -18.85 -23.01 4.05
CA TYR A 24 -18.67 -21.65 4.53
C TYR A 24 -18.20 -20.73 3.40
N ARG A 25 -18.72 -19.50 3.40
CA ARG A 25 -18.37 -18.44 2.46
C ARG A 25 -18.31 -17.09 3.18
N TYR A 26 -17.55 -16.16 2.61
CA TYR A 26 -17.67 -14.76 2.97
C TYR A 26 -18.79 -14.13 2.15
N ALA A 27 -19.55 -13.24 2.77
CA ALA A 27 -20.48 -12.35 2.09
C ALA A 27 -20.25 -10.92 2.56
N LEU A 28 -20.42 -9.99 1.63
CA LEU A 28 -20.46 -8.57 1.92
C LEU A 28 -21.79 -8.25 2.63
N VAL A 29 -21.72 -7.80 3.88
CA VAL A 29 -22.91 -7.50 4.70
C VAL A 29 -23.09 -6.02 4.97
N ARG A 30 -22.03 -5.22 4.85
CA ARG A 30 -22.10 -3.77 4.97
C ARG A 30 -21.24 -3.14 3.89
N LEU A 31 -21.85 -2.23 3.13
CA LEU A 31 -21.18 -1.38 2.17
C LEU A 31 -21.80 0.02 2.29
N SER A 32 -21.04 0.99 2.78
CA SER A 32 -21.55 2.36 3.00
C SER A 32 -20.49 3.41 2.75
N GLY A 33 -20.91 4.66 2.54
CA GLY A 33 -19.99 5.79 2.31
C GLY A 33 -19.54 5.98 0.86
N GLY A 34 -20.41 5.67 -0.12
CA GLY A 34 -20.13 5.95 -1.53
C GLY A 34 -19.05 5.07 -2.15
N VAL A 35 -19.01 3.80 -1.76
CA VAL A 35 -18.14 2.76 -2.34
C VAL A 35 -18.99 1.74 -3.11
N ALA A 36 -18.50 1.29 -4.25
CA ALA A 36 -19.15 0.27 -5.08
C ALA A 36 -18.33 -1.01 -5.12
N LEU A 37 -19.00 -2.16 -5.03
CA LEU A 37 -18.40 -3.46 -5.37
C LEU A 37 -18.38 -3.58 -6.90
N LEU A 38 -17.19 -3.65 -7.49
CA LEU A 38 -17.00 -3.79 -8.93
C LEU A 38 -16.98 -5.26 -9.37
N ASP A 39 -16.32 -6.11 -8.59
CA ASP A 39 -16.13 -7.50 -8.96
C ASP A 39 -16.03 -8.39 -7.71
N GLU A 40 -16.57 -9.60 -7.83
CA GLU A 40 -16.45 -10.68 -6.86
C GLU A 40 -16.07 -11.94 -7.62
N SER A 41 -14.87 -12.45 -7.34
CA SER A 41 -14.35 -13.66 -7.96
C SER A 41 -13.92 -14.68 -6.93
N VAL A 42 -14.03 -15.95 -7.30
CA VAL A 42 -13.67 -17.08 -6.44
C VAL A 42 -12.72 -17.98 -7.21
N GLU A 43 -11.52 -18.16 -6.68
CA GLU A 43 -10.47 -18.97 -7.29
C GLU A 43 -10.08 -20.10 -6.33
N THR A 44 -9.92 -21.31 -6.85
CA THR A 44 -9.32 -22.42 -6.09
C THR A 44 -7.81 -22.26 -6.10
N ALA A 45 -7.20 -22.12 -4.92
CA ALA A 45 -5.75 -22.04 -4.78
C ALA A 45 -5.10 -23.39 -5.12
N ASP A 46 -5.78 -24.51 -4.80
CA ASP A 46 -5.30 -25.86 -5.02
C ASP A 46 -6.19 -26.61 -6.02
N VAL A 47 -5.88 -26.48 -7.31
CA VAL A 47 -6.70 -26.98 -8.43
C VAL A 47 -6.91 -28.51 -8.40
N ASN A 48 -6.02 -29.27 -7.73
CA ASN A 48 -6.02 -30.73 -7.74
C ASN A 48 -6.21 -31.39 -6.36
N GLN A 49 -6.62 -30.63 -5.33
CA GLN A 49 -6.84 -31.16 -3.99
C GLN A 49 -8.31 -31.00 -3.55
N PRO A 50 -9.06 -32.10 -3.36
CA PRO A 50 -10.37 -32.03 -2.72
C PRO A 50 -10.27 -31.39 -1.34
N GLY A 51 -11.10 -30.38 -1.08
CA GLY A 51 -11.05 -29.59 0.16
C GLY A 51 -9.95 -28.53 0.22
N GLY A 52 -9.27 -28.27 -0.90
CA GLY A 52 -8.23 -27.26 -1.01
C GLY A 52 -8.68 -25.84 -0.69
N MET A 53 -7.72 -24.94 -0.53
CA MET A 53 -8.02 -23.55 -0.21
C MET A 53 -8.72 -22.87 -1.38
N THR A 54 -9.69 -22.02 -1.05
CA THR A 54 -10.41 -21.15 -1.97
C THR A 54 -10.17 -19.71 -1.57
N VAL A 55 -9.90 -18.85 -2.55
CA VAL A 55 -9.70 -17.41 -2.36
C VAL A 55 -10.89 -16.68 -2.97
N GLN A 56 -11.63 -15.97 -2.13
CA GLN A 56 -12.66 -15.03 -2.56
C GLN A 56 -12.05 -13.63 -2.62
N SER A 57 -12.11 -13.00 -3.79
CA SER A 57 -11.59 -11.66 -4.04
C SER A 57 -12.75 -10.70 -4.27
N PHE A 58 -12.77 -9.60 -3.52
CA PHE A 58 -13.76 -8.54 -3.65
C PHE A 58 -13.05 -7.26 -4.05
N THR A 59 -13.38 -6.72 -5.23
CA THR A 59 -12.78 -5.48 -5.73
C THR A 59 -13.77 -4.34 -5.59
N PHE A 60 -13.35 -3.29 -4.91
CA PHE A 60 -14.16 -2.11 -4.63
C PHE A 60 -13.59 -0.88 -5.32
N GLN A 61 -14.46 0.06 -5.67
CA GLN A 61 -14.10 1.39 -6.14
C GLN A 61 -14.75 2.47 -5.27
N PHE A 62 -13.96 3.45 -4.85
CA PHE A 62 -14.45 4.58 -4.07
C PHE A 62 -15.00 5.66 -5.00
N LEU A 63 -16.29 5.98 -4.90
CA LEU A 63 -16.99 6.89 -5.80
C LEU A 63 -17.16 8.31 -5.24
N ASN A 64 -17.33 8.42 -3.92
CA ASN A 64 -17.52 9.71 -3.25
C ASN A 64 -16.51 9.89 -2.11
N PRO A 65 -16.09 11.13 -1.82
CA PRO A 65 -15.29 11.42 -0.64
C PRO A 65 -16.10 11.21 0.65
N GLY A 66 -15.41 10.95 1.75
CA GLY A 66 -15.98 10.69 3.06
C GLY A 66 -15.51 9.38 3.68
N GLN A 67 -16.17 8.96 4.75
CA GLN A 67 -15.87 7.70 5.41
C GLN A 67 -16.62 6.56 4.72
N ALA A 68 -15.88 5.61 4.15
CA ALA A 68 -16.39 4.38 3.59
C ALA A 68 -16.20 3.22 4.59
N GLU A 69 -17.19 2.34 4.67
CA GLU A 69 -17.15 1.19 5.57
C GLU A 69 -17.53 -0.09 4.84
N ILE A 70 -16.69 -1.10 5.00
CA ILE A 70 -16.86 -2.43 4.42
C ILE A 70 -16.89 -3.44 5.56
N GLN A 71 -17.83 -4.36 5.53
CA GLN A 71 -17.88 -5.47 6.49
C GLN A 71 -18.25 -6.77 5.79
N PHE A 72 -17.56 -7.84 6.18
CA PHE A 72 -17.85 -9.19 5.73
C PHE A 72 -18.45 -10.02 6.86
N ALA A 73 -19.23 -11.02 6.49
CA ALA A 73 -19.62 -12.10 7.37
C ALA A 73 -19.15 -13.43 6.79
N TYR A 74 -18.54 -14.26 7.62
CA TYR A 74 -18.21 -15.63 7.33
C TYR A 74 -19.31 -16.54 7.86
N TYR A 75 -20.00 -17.25 6.97
CA TYR A 75 -21.16 -18.05 7.35
C TYR A 75 -21.36 -19.24 6.43
N ARG A 76 -22.12 -20.22 6.93
CA ARG A 76 -22.61 -21.37 6.16
C ARG A 76 -24.14 -21.42 6.13
N ASP A 77 -24.75 -21.10 7.27
CA ASP A 77 -26.19 -21.03 7.44
C ASP A 77 -26.56 -19.84 8.34
N THR A 78 -27.84 -19.69 8.67
CA THR A 78 -28.33 -18.61 9.53
C THR A 78 -28.05 -18.81 11.02
N LYS A 79 -27.50 -19.97 11.42
CA LYS A 79 -27.21 -20.31 12.82
C LYS A 79 -25.77 -19.95 13.18
N GLU A 80 -24.85 -20.12 12.22
CA GLU A 80 -23.42 -19.88 12.39
C GLU A 80 -22.96 -18.76 11.44
N VAL A 81 -23.11 -17.52 11.91
CA VAL A 81 -22.65 -16.30 11.22
C VAL A 81 -21.58 -15.61 12.08
N LEU A 82 -20.37 -15.49 11.55
CA LEU A 82 -19.29 -14.73 12.16
C LEU A 82 -19.10 -13.42 11.41
N TYR A 83 -19.40 -12.30 12.06
CA TYR A 83 -19.14 -10.98 11.49
C TYR A 83 -17.68 -10.60 11.70
N GLU A 84 -17.01 -10.15 10.63
CA GLU A 84 -15.71 -9.50 10.75
C GLU A 84 -15.85 -8.09 11.31
N ASP A 85 -14.73 -7.53 11.75
CA ASP A 85 -14.64 -6.12 12.08
C ASP A 85 -15.05 -5.25 10.88
N VAL A 86 -15.69 -4.12 11.18
CA VAL A 86 -15.96 -3.10 10.17
C VAL A 86 -14.62 -2.47 9.78
N PHE A 87 -14.30 -2.47 8.49
CA PHE A 87 -13.10 -1.84 7.95
C PHE A 87 -13.44 -0.40 7.53
N PRO A 88 -13.01 0.62 8.28
CA PRO A 88 -13.18 2.01 7.89
C PRO A 88 -12.07 2.44 6.93
N TYR A 89 -12.46 3.12 5.87
CA TYR A 89 -11.59 3.75 4.88
C TYR A 89 -11.93 5.23 4.79
N THR A 90 -10.91 6.07 4.79
CA THR A 90 -11.09 7.51 4.55
C THR A 90 -10.91 7.76 3.06
N VAL A 91 -11.93 8.30 2.39
CA VAL A 91 -11.86 8.68 0.98
C VAL A 91 -11.76 10.19 0.90
N VAL A 92 -10.71 10.68 0.27
CA VAL A 92 -10.47 12.11 0.04
C VAL A 92 -10.65 12.43 -1.44
N THR A 93 -10.98 13.68 -1.73
CA THR A 93 -10.93 14.17 -3.12
C THR A 93 -9.49 14.17 -3.63
N ALA A 94 -9.32 14.17 -4.96
CA ALA A 94 -7.99 14.31 -5.55
C ALA A 94 -7.30 15.61 -5.12
N GLU A 95 -8.08 16.67 -4.92
CA GLU A 95 -7.62 17.99 -4.46
C GLU A 95 -7.15 17.96 -3.01
N GLU A 96 -7.91 17.33 -2.09
CA GLU A 96 -7.51 17.19 -0.68
C GLU A 96 -6.28 16.27 -0.54
N ALA A 97 -6.22 15.20 -1.33
CA ALA A 97 -5.05 14.33 -1.33
C ALA A 97 -3.81 15.04 -1.89
N ALA A 98 -4.00 15.86 -2.93
CA ALA A 98 -2.93 16.72 -3.44
C ALA A 98 -2.54 17.80 -2.42
N ALA A 99 -3.49 18.39 -1.70
CA ALA A 99 -3.23 19.39 -0.67
C ALA A 99 -2.47 18.80 0.53
N ASP A 100 -2.77 17.57 0.95
CA ASP A 100 -2.03 16.90 2.01
C ASP A 100 -0.61 16.51 1.54
N ALA A 101 -0.46 16.05 0.30
CA ALA A 101 0.85 15.83 -0.32
C ALA A 101 1.66 17.13 -0.50
N LEU A 102 0.97 18.27 -0.69
CA LEU A 102 1.55 19.61 -0.82
C LEU A 102 1.66 20.35 0.53
N LYS A 103 1.38 19.68 1.65
CA LYS A 103 1.47 20.31 2.97
C LYS A 103 2.94 20.65 3.27
N VAL A 104 3.23 21.96 3.26
CA VAL A 104 4.58 22.47 3.55
C VAL A 104 5.05 21.97 4.91
N GLY A 105 6.22 21.34 4.92
CA GLY A 105 6.85 20.78 6.11
C GLY A 105 6.28 19.44 6.59
N GLY A 106 5.20 18.92 6.00
CA GLY A 106 4.67 17.59 6.32
C GLY A 106 5.31 16.48 5.48
N TRP A 107 5.52 15.30 6.07
CA TRP A 107 5.86 14.10 5.29
C TRP A 107 4.58 13.50 4.71
N GLY A 108 4.57 13.27 3.39
CA GLY A 108 3.53 12.51 2.71
C GLY A 108 3.60 11.02 2.99
N GLU A 109 2.62 10.28 2.48
CA GLU A 109 2.62 8.81 2.53
C GLU A 109 3.71 8.22 1.64
N TYR A 110 4.05 6.95 1.90
CA TYR A 110 4.96 6.19 1.06
C TYR A 110 4.23 5.70 -0.20
N GLU A 111 4.68 6.16 -1.36
CA GLU A 111 4.14 5.80 -2.66
C GLU A 111 5.19 5.05 -3.52
N PRO A 112 4.77 4.31 -4.57
CA PRO A 112 5.68 3.75 -5.55
C PRO A 112 6.51 4.83 -6.25
N LEU A 113 7.76 4.51 -6.59
CA LEU A 113 8.66 5.48 -7.22
C LEU A 113 8.28 5.81 -8.66
N THR A 114 8.27 7.10 -8.99
CA THR A 114 8.29 7.62 -10.36
C THR A 114 9.70 7.52 -10.96
N ASP A 115 9.81 7.65 -12.29
CA ASP A 115 11.12 7.57 -12.96
C ASP A 115 12.03 8.75 -12.61
N GLU A 116 11.47 9.92 -12.30
CA GLU A 116 12.21 11.08 -11.81
C GLU A 116 12.83 10.82 -10.42
N GLU A 117 12.07 10.23 -9.50
CA GLU A 117 12.57 9.87 -8.17
C GLU A 117 13.66 8.81 -8.22
N LYS A 118 13.53 7.83 -9.13
CA LYS A 118 14.59 6.85 -9.36
C LYS A 118 15.87 7.53 -9.84
N SER A 119 15.74 8.50 -10.75
CA SER A 119 16.89 9.27 -11.25
C SER A 119 17.57 10.05 -10.12
N ILE A 120 16.79 10.80 -9.32
CA ILE A 120 17.31 11.53 -8.15
C ILE A 120 18.06 10.59 -7.20
N PHE A 121 17.46 9.44 -6.89
CA PHE A 121 18.08 8.45 -6.02
C PHE A 121 19.41 7.93 -6.58
N GLN A 122 19.44 7.57 -7.86
CA GLN A 122 20.64 7.07 -8.54
C GLN A 122 21.76 8.11 -8.59
N THR A 123 21.43 9.39 -8.80
CA THR A 123 22.41 10.47 -8.79
C THR A 123 23.09 10.63 -7.42
N CYS A 124 22.34 10.46 -6.32
CA CYS A 124 22.90 10.61 -4.98
C CYS A 124 23.58 9.34 -4.44
N MET A 125 23.15 8.14 -4.86
CA MET A 125 23.69 6.89 -4.34
C MET A 125 24.99 6.47 -5.03
N THR A 126 26.08 7.14 -4.64
CA THR A 126 27.44 6.83 -5.12
C THR A 126 28.25 5.99 -4.12
N LEU A 127 27.63 5.58 -3.00
CA LEU A 127 28.30 4.83 -1.93
C LEU A 127 28.63 3.39 -2.37
N LYS A 128 29.75 2.86 -1.88
CA LYS A 128 30.19 1.48 -2.14
C LYS A 128 30.13 0.64 -0.87
N GLY A 129 29.80 -0.65 -1.01
CA GLY A 129 29.82 -1.64 0.07
C GLY A 129 28.45 -2.20 0.45
N VAL A 130 27.38 -1.44 0.18
CA VAL A 130 25.98 -1.88 0.32
C VAL A 130 25.20 -1.37 -0.88
N ASP A 131 24.48 -2.27 -1.54
CA ASP A 131 23.53 -1.91 -2.59
C ASP A 131 22.19 -1.53 -1.96
N TYR A 132 21.66 -0.38 -2.37
CA TYR A 132 20.36 0.12 -1.91
C TYR A 132 19.35 0.09 -3.07
N THR A 133 18.32 -0.73 -2.93
CA THR A 133 17.23 -0.82 -3.91
C THR A 133 16.01 -0.09 -3.35
N PRO A 134 15.62 1.08 -3.90
CA PRO A 134 14.47 1.83 -3.39
C PRO A 134 13.16 1.14 -3.78
N MET A 135 12.26 0.94 -2.81
CA MET A 135 10.96 0.30 -3.01
C MET A 135 9.80 1.30 -2.97
N LEU A 136 9.85 2.23 -2.01
CA LEU A 136 8.83 3.26 -1.80
C LEU A 136 9.52 4.58 -1.47
N VAL A 137 8.84 5.70 -1.73
CA VAL A 137 9.32 7.04 -1.38
C VAL A 137 8.21 7.86 -0.74
N ALA A 138 8.57 8.59 0.30
CA ALA A 138 7.77 9.65 0.88
C ALA A 138 8.43 11.00 0.59
N LYS A 139 7.63 12.04 0.34
CA LYS A 139 8.12 13.39 0.02
C LYS A 139 7.69 14.36 1.11
N GLN A 140 8.49 15.39 1.32
CA GLN A 140 8.16 16.52 2.18
C GLN A 140 8.51 17.80 1.42
N LEU A 141 7.52 18.68 1.25
CA LEU A 141 7.70 19.97 0.58
C LEU A 141 8.35 20.97 1.54
N VAL A 142 9.50 21.53 1.14
CA VAL A 142 10.27 22.52 1.91
C VAL A 142 10.74 23.64 0.97
N ALA A 143 11.97 24.16 1.08
CA ALA A 143 12.61 24.99 0.05
C ALA A 143 13.11 24.15 -1.15
N GLY A 144 12.25 23.28 -1.66
CA GLY A 144 12.58 22.14 -2.52
C GLY A 144 11.80 20.91 -2.04
N TYR A 145 12.38 19.73 -2.22
CA TYR A 145 11.80 18.48 -1.72
C TYR A 145 12.81 17.69 -0.90
N ASN A 146 12.39 17.27 0.29
CA ASN A 146 13.03 16.16 0.97
C ASN A 146 12.38 14.86 0.50
N TYR A 147 13.18 13.92 0.04
CA TYR A 147 12.77 12.57 -0.31
C TYR A 147 13.25 11.60 0.75
N ARG A 148 12.38 10.69 1.15
CA ARG A 148 12.69 9.60 2.08
C ARG A 148 12.35 8.28 1.42
N TYR A 149 13.38 7.59 0.99
CA TYR A 149 13.27 6.29 0.35
C TYR A 149 13.30 5.18 1.40
N PHE A 150 12.40 4.22 1.25
CA PHE A 150 12.46 2.94 1.94
C PHE A 150 13.12 1.93 1.01
N CYS A 151 14.31 1.47 1.40
CA CYS A 151 15.19 0.67 0.57
C CYS A 151 15.37 -0.72 1.15
N MET A 152 15.47 -1.72 0.28
CA MET A 152 16.07 -2.99 0.61
C MET A 152 17.59 -2.85 0.46
N THR A 153 18.34 -3.32 1.45
CA THR A 153 19.81 -3.31 1.42
C THR A 153 20.37 -4.69 1.13
N LYS A 154 21.50 -4.73 0.44
CA LYS A 154 22.28 -5.94 0.19
C LYS A 154 23.76 -5.65 0.37
N SER A 155 24.42 -6.32 1.32
CA SER A 155 25.86 -6.15 1.50
C SER A 155 26.65 -6.74 0.33
N VAL A 156 27.69 -6.03 -0.11
CA VAL A 156 28.57 -6.45 -1.21
C VAL A 156 29.70 -7.35 -0.66
N THR A 157 29.33 -8.35 0.13
CA THR A 157 30.24 -9.34 0.74
C THR A 157 30.06 -10.70 0.07
N ARG A 158 31.05 -11.61 0.22
CA ARG A 158 30.98 -12.98 -0.34
C ARG A 158 29.69 -13.72 0.08
N GLU A 159 29.28 -13.52 1.33
CA GLU A 159 27.99 -13.92 1.85
C GLU A 159 27.16 -12.65 2.07
N PRO A 160 26.21 -12.32 1.16
CA PRO A 160 25.45 -11.09 1.24
C PRO A 160 24.41 -11.16 2.36
N LYS A 161 24.34 -10.10 3.15
CA LYS A 161 23.32 -9.86 4.16
C LYS A 161 22.28 -8.90 3.60
N PHE A 162 21.02 -9.19 3.90
CA PHE A 162 19.89 -8.37 3.49
C PHE A 162 19.32 -7.64 4.69
N GLY A 163 18.83 -6.43 4.46
CA GLY A 163 18.18 -5.63 5.49
C GLY A 163 17.29 -4.55 4.87
N PHE A 164 16.87 -3.61 5.70
CA PHE A 164 16.13 -2.43 5.26
C PHE A 164 16.87 -1.17 5.68
N ALA A 165 16.79 -0.14 4.85
CA ALA A 165 17.31 1.16 5.19
C ALA A 165 16.35 2.27 4.77
N LYS A 166 16.42 3.36 5.49
CA LYS A 166 15.76 4.62 5.15
C LYS A 166 16.82 5.59 4.67
N VAL A 167 16.70 6.04 3.43
CA VAL A 167 17.62 6.97 2.78
C VAL A 167 16.91 8.31 2.61
N THR A 168 17.49 9.38 3.15
CA THR A 168 16.95 10.74 3.04
C THR A 168 17.83 11.56 2.10
N ILE A 169 17.21 12.16 1.08
CA ILE A 169 17.86 13.00 0.07
C ILE A 169 17.13 14.34 0.04
N TYR A 170 17.88 15.44 0.08
CA TYR A 170 17.34 16.78 -0.13
C TYR A 170 17.59 17.24 -1.56
N ALA A 171 16.54 17.57 -2.29
CA ALA A 171 16.60 18.19 -3.60
C ALA A 171 16.20 19.67 -3.50
N PRO A 172 17.15 20.61 -3.59
CA PRO A 172 16.85 22.04 -3.54
C PRO A 172 16.15 22.51 -4.82
N LEU A 173 15.45 23.65 -4.76
CA LEU A 173 14.85 24.29 -5.96
C LEU A 173 15.87 24.64 -7.05
N LYS A 174 17.12 24.88 -6.66
CA LYS A 174 18.25 25.16 -7.55
C LYS A 174 19.48 24.44 -7.01
N GLY A 175 20.15 23.66 -7.86
CA GLY A 175 21.32 22.87 -7.49
C GLY A 175 21.07 21.38 -7.65
N GLU A 176 22.06 20.58 -7.26
CA GLU A 176 21.99 19.12 -7.33
C GLU A 176 21.41 18.52 -6.05
N PRO A 177 20.69 17.38 -6.13
CA PRO A 177 20.22 16.67 -4.95
C PRO A 177 21.37 16.14 -4.09
N VAL A 178 21.22 16.23 -2.77
CA VAL A 178 22.25 15.86 -1.78
C VAL A 178 21.73 14.77 -0.87
N LEU A 179 22.54 13.72 -0.67
CA LEU A 179 22.28 12.70 0.33
C LEU A 179 22.44 13.28 1.75
N GLU A 180 21.38 13.26 2.55
CA GLU A 180 21.40 13.79 3.92
C GLU A 180 21.70 12.74 4.97
N SER A 181 21.00 11.60 4.91
CA SER A 181 21.15 10.55 5.93
C SER A 181 20.76 9.17 5.42
N ILE A 182 21.38 8.15 6.00
CA ILE A 182 21.02 6.74 5.84
C ILE A 182 20.85 6.16 7.23
N VAL A 183 19.71 5.50 7.47
CA VAL A 183 19.42 4.78 8.71
C VAL A 183 19.10 3.33 8.35
N GLU A 184 19.97 2.41 8.72
CA GLU A 184 19.79 0.97 8.54
C GLU A 184 19.03 0.37 9.75
N TYR A 185 18.25 -0.69 9.50
CA TYR A 185 17.47 -1.44 10.51
C TYR A 185 17.82 -2.92 10.49
#